data_AF-A0A7K0DNB6-F1
#
_entry.id   AF-A0A7K0DNB6-F1
#
_cell.length_a   1.000
_cell.length_b   1.000
_cell.length_c   1.000
_cell.angle_alpha   90.00
_cell.angle_beta   90.00
_cell.angle_gamma   90.00
#
_symmetry.space_group_name_H-M   'P 1'
#
loop_
_entity.id
_entity.type
_entity.pdbx_description
1 polymer ?
#
loop_
_entity_poly.entity_id
_entity_poly.type
_entity_poly.pdbx_seq_one_letter_code
_entity_poly.pdbx_strand_id
1 'polypeptide(L)'
;MPPHVRRDAVAIASMQAARLHQQMHTPYDRPVDVFGLTQRLGLWLATQPLDHTYGFYLSEGPSAGIVLNSNHPETLQRYTCAHELGHHLLGHGSRTDDSNTVDRNSDDLALKELQAQVFAAALLMPAPLVNRTLQRLGITGVPGAPDIYAASRDMAVSYTAALWGLAQLKKLDFGLLRALEKSGAKSAKDALRGGPAVTDARADVWIVDNTDRDAVHCRVGDEIHLHLPEDLSTGHTWTIDHDTEPAPAPSALGMHLQWDGGTGLGMTPAAPAAVRPRSAGLDILTDIHQPATRPQPAAGTQDYSLFDLDSAGEDRDFDDFILPAPGIRIIVVSPHTTGEHTVRVSLRPAWDTTSEPAAQRRLLVTAGPRKTLPEQGLAPRQIERRIQELAAA
;
A
#
# COMPACT_ATOMS: atom_id res chain seq x y z
N MET A 1 -32.67 -3.66 18.96
CA MET A 1 -32.13 -2.31 19.31
C MET A 1 -32.82 -1.12 18.61
N PRO A 2 -33.35 -0.12 19.36
CA PRO A 2 -33.92 1.13 18.83
C PRO A 2 -32.91 2.08 18.15
N PRO A 3 -33.35 2.97 17.21
CA PRO A 3 -32.44 3.88 16.49
C PRO A 3 -31.68 4.89 17.35
N HIS A 4 -32.26 5.36 18.46
CA HIS A 4 -31.61 6.34 19.34
C HIS A 4 -30.43 5.70 20.11
N VAL A 5 -30.62 4.49 20.65
CA VAL A 5 -29.55 3.72 21.31
C VAL A 5 -28.35 3.53 20.39
N ARG A 6 -28.60 3.23 19.11
CA ARG A 6 -27.53 3.12 18.10
C ARG A 6 -26.76 4.42 17.92
N ARG A 7 -27.46 5.54 17.83
CA ARG A 7 -26.85 6.87 17.64
C ARG A 7 -26.01 7.26 18.85
N ASP A 8 -26.51 6.99 20.05
CA ASP A 8 -25.80 7.28 21.29
C ASP A 8 -24.52 6.45 21.40
N ALA A 9 -24.58 5.15 21.09
CA ALA A 9 -23.40 4.30 21.03
C ALA A 9 -22.34 4.81 20.05
N VAL A 10 -22.75 5.20 18.84
CA VAL A 10 -21.85 5.77 17.83
C VAL A 10 -21.20 7.06 18.35
N ALA A 11 -21.98 7.93 19.00
CA ALA A 11 -21.48 9.19 19.55
C ALA A 11 -20.49 8.97 20.69
N ILE A 12 -20.80 8.08 21.64
CA ILE A 12 -19.93 7.72 22.77
C ILE A 12 -18.58 7.19 22.26
N ALA A 13 -18.61 6.21 21.35
CA ALA A 13 -17.40 5.61 20.81
C ALA A 13 -16.54 6.62 20.04
N SER A 14 -17.16 7.44 19.19
CA SER A 14 -16.45 8.48 18.44
C SER A 14 -15.83 9.55 19.36
N MET A 15 -16.55 9.94 20.42
CA MET A 15 -16.06 10.88 21.43
C MET A 15 -14.88 10.30 22.22
N GLN A 16 -14.91 9.01 22.56
CA GLN A 16 -13.81 8.36 23.25
C GLN A 16 -12.54 8.29 22.39
N ALA A 17 -12.67 8.01 21.08
CA ALA A 17 -11.55 8.08 20.15
C ALA A 17 -10.96 9.50 20.04
N ALA A 18 -11.83 10.52 19.95
CA ALA A 18 -11.40 11.91 19.91
C ALA A 18 -10.67 12.35 21.20
N ARG A 19 -11.17 11.93 22.37
CA ARG A 19 -10.51 12.15 23.67
C ARG A 19 -9.13 11.50 23.72
N LEU A 20 -9.01 10.26 23.26
CA LEU A 20 -7.71 9.58 23.21
C LEU A 20 -6.72 10.34 22.33
N HIS A 21 -7.15 10.79 21.15
CA HIS A 21 -6.28 11.58 20.28
C HIS A 21 -5.79 12.87 20.95
N GLN A 22 -6.67 13.57 21.67
CA GLN A 22 -6.34 14.78 22.40
C GLN A 22 -5.35 14.49 23.54
N GLN A 23 -5.61 13.48 24.37
CA GLN A 23 -4.75 13.08 25.48
C GLN A 23 -3.34 12.68 25.00
N MET A 24 -3.28 11.94 23.90
CA MET A 24 -2.05 11.37 23.37
C MET A 24 -1.34 12.25 22.34
N HIS A 25 -1.86 13.46 22.09
CA HIS A 25 -1.33 14.43 21.12
C HIS A 25 -1.02 13.76 19.76
N THR A 26 -1.98 12.99 19.25
CA THR A 26 -1.75 12.17 18.06
C THR A 26 -1.45 13.06 16.85
N PRO A 27 -0.34 12.83 16.12
CA PRO A 27 -0.07 13.56 14.90
C PRO A 27 -0.98 13.07 13.77
N TYR A 28 -1.46 14.01 12.94
CA TYR A 28 -2.35 13.72 11.80
C TYR A 28 -1.65 13.89 10.44
N ASP A 29 -0.31 13.96 10.41
CA ASP A 29 0.52 14.02 9.20
C ASP A 29 0.86 12.62 8.65
N ARG A 30 0.68 11.59 9.46
CA ARG A 30 1.04 10.20 9.20
C ARG A 30 -0.04 9.24 9.74
N PRO A 31 -0.03 7.96 9.35
CA PRO A 31 -0.91 6.95 9.94
C PRO A 31 -0.87 6.95 11.47
N VAL A 32 -2.01 6.71 12.10
CA VAL A 32 -2.09 6.61 13.56
C VAL A 32 -1.29 5.40 14.04
N ASP A 33 -0.31 5.62 14.92
CA ASP A 33 0.48 4.56 15.55
C ASP A 33 -0.33 3.90 16.68
N VAL A 34 -1.30 3.04 16.29
CA VAL A 34 -2.17 2.35 17.24
C VAL A 34 -1.38 1.43 18.18
N PHE A 35 -0.35 0.74 17.68
CA PHE A 35 0.49 -0.13 18.49
C PHE A 35 1.22 0.69 19.57
N GLY A 36 1.81 1.82 19.17
CA GLY A 36 2.44 2.74 20.12
C GLY A 36 1.45 3.40 21.08
N LEU A 37 0.24 3.73 20.65
CA LEU A 37 -0.81 4.24 21.53
C LEU A 37 -1.16 3.23 22.63
N THR A 38 -1.41 1.97 22.24
CA THR A 38 -1.68 0.85 23.15
C THR A 38 -0.56 0.71 24.19
N GLN A 39 0.70 0.71 23.74
CA GLN A 39 1.85 0.59 24.64
C GLN A 39 2.00 1.79 25.58
N ARG A 40 1.75 3.02 25.11
CA ARG A 40 1.82 4.22 25.95
C ARG A 40 0.69 4.29 26.99
N LEU A 41 -0.43 3.61 26.75
CA LEU A 41 -1.50 3.42 27.74
C LEU A 41 -1.16 2.35 28.79
N GLY A 42 0.00 1.70 28.69
CA GLY A 42 0.45 0.68 29.63
C GLY A 42 -0.11 -0.72 29.36
N LEU A 43 -0.78 -0.92 28.22
CA LEU A 43 -1.30 -2.24 27.82
C LEU A 43 -0.19 -3.11 27.25
N TRP A 44 -0.15 -4.37 27.65
CA TRP A 44 0.70 -5.38 27.02
C TRP A 44 0.25 -5.59 25.58
N LEU A 45 1.17 -5.54 24.62
CA LEU A 45 0.87 -5.84 23.23
C LEU A 45 1.73 -7.02 22.80
N ALA A 46 1.06 -8.11 22.41
CA ALA A 46 1.73 -9.31 21.93
C ALA A 46 1.15 -9.77 20.60
N THR A 47 1.94 -10.53 19.86
CA THR A 47 1.52 -11.25 18.67
C THR A 47 1.76 -12.73 18.85
N GLN A 48 0.90 -13.55 18.25
CA GLN A 48 1.13 -14.97 18.10
C GLN A 48 0.38 -15.48 16.86
N PRO A 49 0.85 -16.57 16.22
CA PRO A 49 0.08 -17.22 15.18
C PRO A 49 -1.20 -17.79 15.80
N LEU A 50 -2.34 -17.33 15.32
CA LEU A 50 -3.66 -17.85 15.69
C LEU A 50 -4.34 -18.43 14.45
N ASP A 51 -5.16 -19.45 14.63
CA ASP A 51 -5.86 -20.10 13.52
C ASP A 51 -7.06 -19.25 13.05
N HIS A 52 -8.14 -19.25 13.82
CA HIS A 52 -9.41 -18.59 13.45
C HIS A 52 -9.69 -17.31 14.23
N THR A 53 -8.83 -16.96 15.19
CA THR A 53 -9.00 -15.80 16.05
C THR A 53 -8.23 -14.60 15.49
N TYR A 54 -8.88 -13.44 15.43
CA TYR A 54 -8.26 -12.20 14.94
C TYR A 54 -7.30 -11.60 15.95
N GLY A 55 -7.67 -11.70 17.22
CA GLY A 55 -6.99 -11.20 18.39
C GLY A 55 -7.97 -11.23 19.55
N PHE A 56 -7.51 -10.90 20.74
CA PHE A 56 -8.36 -10.78 21.91
C PHE A 56 -7.74 -9.84 22.94
N TYR A 57 -8.62 -9.21 23.72
CA TYR A 57 -8.30 -8.40 24.87
C TYR A 57 -8.43 -9.22 26.16
N LEU A 58 -7.39 -9.18 26.99
CA LEU A 58 -7.34 -9.76 28.32
C LEU A 58 -7.22 -8.67 29.39
N SER A 59 -7.95 -8.85 30.49
CA SER A 59 -7.83 -8.01 31.68
C SER A 59 -7.75 -8.90 32.93
N GLU A 60 -6.58 -8.97 33.55
CA GLU A 60 -6.33 -9.74 34.76
C GLU A 60 -5.79 -8.83 35.88
N GLY A 61 -6.65 -8.51 36.85
CA GLY A 61 -6.29 -7.64 37.97
C GLY A 61 -5.82 -6.26 37.51
N PRO A 62 -4.61 -5.79 37.91
CA PRO A 62 -4.08 -4.50 37.47
C PRO A 62 -3.49 -4.52 36.06
N SER A 63 -3.38 -5.70 35.43
CA SER A 63 -2.74 -5.87 34.13
C SER A 63 -3.78 -6.08 33.03
N ALA A 64 -3.57 -5.45 31.89
CA ALA A 64 -4.38 -5.66 30.71
C ALA A 64 -3.49 -5.76 29.46
N GLY A 65 -3.93 -6.56 28.50
CA GLY A 65 -3.15 -6.87 27.31
C GLY A 65 -4.01 -7.16 26.09
N ILE A 66 -3.43 -6.92 24.92
CA ILE A 66 -4.00 -7.21 23.61
C ILE A 66 -3.07 -8.19 22.92
N VAL A 67 -3.64 -9.33 22.49
CA VAL A 67 -2.95 -10.32 21.68
C VAL A 67 -3.51 -10.27 20.27
N LEU A 68 -2.63 -10.13 19.27
CA LEU A 68 -3.01 -10.06 17.86
C LEU A 68 -2.55 -11.29 17.09
N ASN A 69 -3.33 -11.69 16.09
CA ASN A 69 -2.93 -12.76 15.18
C ASN A 69 -1.80 -12.29 14.25
N SER A 70 -0.63 -12.90 14.35
CA SER A 70 0.53 -12.57 13.52
C SER A 70 0.37 -13.01 12.07
N ASN A 71 -0.51 -13.97 11.76
CA ASN A 71 -0.80 -14.41 10.39
C ASN A 71 -1.56 -13.35 9.57
N HIS A 72 -2.22 -12.41 10.25
CA HIS A 72 -2.98 -11.36 9.59
C HIS A 72 -2.09 -10.27 8.96
N PRO A 73 -2.53 -9.63 7.87
CA PRO A 73 -1.84 -8.47 7.31
C PRO A 73 -1.83 -7.32 8.32
N GLU A 74 -0.82 -6.45 8.25
CA GLU A 74 -0.63 -5.37 9.23
C GLU A 74 -1.84 -4.43 9.33
N THR A 75 -2.52 -4.14 8.21
CA THR A 75 -3.75 -3.31 8.22
C THR A 75 -4.87 -3.93 9.06
N LEU A 76 -5.00 -5.25 9.04
CA LEU A 76 -5.96 -5.98 9.86
C LEU A 76 -5.52 -6.03 11.32
N GLN A 77 -4.23 -6.27 11.58
CA GLN A 77 -3.68 -6.20 12.95
C GLN A 77 -3.90 -4.82 13.58
N ARG A 78 -3.72 -3.74 12.82
CA ARG A 78 -3.98 -2.35 13.25
C ARG A 78 -5.45 -2.14 13.60
N TYR A 79 -6.37 -2.62 12.75
CA TYR A 79 -7.81 -2.56 13.03
C TYR A 79 -8.19 -3.36 14.27
N THR A 80 -7.74 -4.62 14.37
CA THR A 80 -7.99 -5.47 15.54
C THR A 80 -7.43 -4.83 16.81
N CYS A 81 -6.21 -4.29 16.78
CA CYS A 81 -5.65 -3.57 17.92
C CYS A 81 -6.50 -2.36 18.32
N ALA A 82 -6.97 -1.57 17.37
CA ALA A 82 -7.86 -0.44 17.64
C ALA A 82 -9.22 -0.89 18.20
N HIS A 83 -9.74 -2.02 17.74
CA HIS A 83 -11.00 -2.62 18.20
C HIS A 83 -10.89 -3.11 19.65
N GLU A 84 -9.87 -3.90 19.96
CA GLU A 84 -9.58 -4.38 21.32
C GLU A 84 -9.28 -3.21 22.28
N LEU A 85 -8.57 -2.18 21.79
CA LEU A 85 -8.36 -0.95 22.57
C LEU A 85 -9.68 -0.21 22.86
N GLY A 86 -10.64 -0.28 21.94
CA GLY A 86 -11.99 0.23 22.14
C GLY A 86 -12.70 -0.49 23.28
N HIS A 87 -12.64 -1.83 23.31
CA HIS A 87 -13.17 -2.61 24.43
C HIS A 87 -12.56 -2.20 25.78
N HIS A 88 -11.24 -2.01 25.82
CA HIS A 88 -10.55 -1.57 27.03
C HIS A 88 -11.03 -0.18 27.49
N LEU A 89 -11.00 0.82 26.61
CA LEU A 89 -11.28 2.22 26.97
C LEU A 89 -12.76 2.52 27.22
N LEU A 90 -13.66 1.67 26.72
CA LEU A 90 -15.10 1.77 26.98
C LEU A 90 -15.56 0.85 28.13
N GLY A 91 -14.65 0.09 28.74
CA GLY A 91 -14.95 -0.74 29.90
C GLY A 91 -15.81 -1.96 29.59
N HIS A 92 -15.66 -2.55 28.39
CA HIS A 92 -16.48 -3.69 27.95
C HIS A 92 -16.13 -5.03 28.63
N GLY A 93 -15.02 -5.12 29.38
CA GLY A 93 -14.54 -6.35 30.01
C GLY A 93 -13.63 -7.20 29.11
N SER A 94 -13.06 -8.28 29.66
CA SER A 94 -12.20 -9.24 28.94
C SER A 94 -13.01 -10.09 27.96
N ARG A 95 -12.47 -10.38 26.77
CA ARG A 95 -13.00 -11.38 25.83
C ARG A 95 -12.16 -12.65 25.90
N THR A 96 -12.16 -13.30 27.06
CA THR A 96 -11.87 -14.73 27.14
C THR A 96 -13.19 -15.48 26.93
N ASP A 97 -13.15 -16.66 26.32
CA ASP A 97 -14.30 -17.59 26.25
C ASP A 97 -14.70 -18.11 27.66
N ASP A 98 -14.89 -17.22 28.62
CA ASP A 98 -15.49 -17.52 29.91
C ASP A 98 -16.99 -17.62 29.71
N SER A 99 -17.37 -18.83 29.30
CA SER A 99 -18.69 -19.45 29.36
C SER A 99 -19.41 -19.37 30.73
N ASN A 100 -18.94 -18.54 31.67
CA ASN A 100 -19.48 -18.45 33.03
C ASN A 100 -19.79 -17.02 33.52
N THR A 101 -19.79 -16.00 32.65
CA THR A 101 -20.35 -14.69 33.02
C THR A 101 -21.23 -14.12 31.91
N VAL A 102 -22.44 -14.66 31.81
CA VAL A 102 -23.70 -13.91 31.64
C VAL A 102 -23.60 -12.55 30.90
N ASP A 103 -23.23 -12.54 29.63
CA ASP A 103 -23.78 -11.56 28.66
C ASP A 103 -25.02 -12.23 28.02
N ARG A 104 -26.05 -12.49 28.86
CA ARG A 104 -27.28 -13.21 28.46
C ARG A 104 -28.22 -12.41 27.54
N ASN A 105 -27.84 -11.18 27.15
CA ASN A 105 -28.61 -10.35 26.22
C ASN A 105 -27.79 -10.08 24.96
N SER A 106 -28.20 -10.67 23.83
CA SER A 106 -27.60 -10.45 22.51
C SER A 106 -27.49 -8.97 22.12
N ASP A 107 -28.42 -8.14 22.59
CA ASP A 107 -28.48 -6.72 22.27
C ASP A 107 -27.37 -5.91 22.97
N ASP A 108 -26.94 -6.28 24.18
CA ASP A 108 -25.85 -5.59 24.90
C ASP A 108 -24.49 -5.92 24.28
N LEU A 109 -24.25 -7.19 23.98
CA LEU A 109 -23.07 -7.61 23.24
C LEU A 109 -23.00 -6.91 21.88
N ALA A 110 -24.11 -6.87 21.13
CA ALA A 110 -24.17 -6.16 19.86
C ALA A 110 -23.87 -4.65 19.99
N LEU A 111 -24.26 -4.04 21.12
CA LEU A 111 -23.96 -2.64 21.41
C LEU A 111 -22.45 -2.43 21.67
N LYS A 112 -21.84 -3.26 22.52
CA LYS A 112 -20.41 -3.23 22.84
C LYS A 112 -19.55 -3.43 21.58
N GLU A 113 -19.88 -4.42 20.75
CA GLU A 113 -19.20 -4.68 19.48
C GLU A 113 -19.32 -3.50 18.50
N LEU A 114 -20.53 -2.92 18.39
CA LEU A 114 -20.75 -1.72 17.58
C LEU A 114 -19.90 -0.55 18.08
N GLN A 115 -19.86 -0.31 19.38
CA GLN A 115 -19.06 0.76 19.97
C GLN A 115 -17.56 0.53 19.73
N ALA A 116 -17.05 -0.69 19.89
CA ALA A 116 -15.66 -1.02 19.61
C ALA A 116 -15.31 -0.84 18.12
N GLN A 117 -16.19 -1.26 17.21
CA GLN A 117 -16.03 -1.02 15.76
C GLN A 117 -16.01 0.47 15.41
N VAL A 118 -16.94 1.25 15.96
CA VAL A 118 -16.99 2.70 15.71
C VAL A 118 -15.77 3.39 16.30
N PHE A 119 -15.34 3.00 17.50
CA PHE A 119 -14.13 3.51 18.13
C PHE A 119 -12.91 3.24 17.25
N ALA A 120 -12.73 2.01 16.77
CA ALA A 120 -11.62 1.64 15.90
C ALA A 120 -11.58 2.45 14.60
N ALA A 121 -12.74 2.62 13.95
CA ALA A 121 -12.85 3.42 12.74
C ALA A 121 -12.51 4.91 13.00
N ALA A 122 -13.06 5.48 14.08
CA ALA A 122 -12.81 6.88 14.44
C ALA A 122 -11.36 7.13 14.88
N LEU A 123 -10.73 6.16 15.54
CA LEU A 123 -9.33 6.23 15.98
C LEU A 123 -8.35 6.12 14.81
N LEU A 124 -8.61 5.24 13.84
CA LEU A 124 -7.70 5.04 12.70
C LEU A 124 -7.91 6.07 11.59
N MET A 125 -9.11 6.63 11.47
CA MET A 125 -9.46 7.63 10.45
C MET A 125 -10.07 8.91 11.05
N PRO A 126 -9.34 9.63 11.92
CA PRO A 126 -9.83 10.91 12.43
C PRO A 126 -9.93 11.93 11.29
N ALA A 127 -10.95 12.80 11.33
CA ALA A 127 -11.22 13.76 10.27
C ALA A 127 -10.01 14.63 9.86
N PRO A 128 -9.15 15.12 10.79
CA PRO A 128 -7.95 15.85 10.42
C PRO A 128 -6.96 15.03 9.58
N LEU A 129 -6.76 13.73 9.89
CA LEU A 129 -5.88 12.85 9.12
C LEU A 129 -6.44 12.62 7.72
N VAL A 130 -7.74 12.33 7.62
CA VAL A 130 -8.41 12.13 6.33
C VAL A 130 -8.29 13.38 5.46
N ASN A 131 -8.58 14.57 6.02
CA ASN A 131 -8.50 15.83 5.28
C ASN A 131 -7.07 16.11 4.78
N ARG A 132 -6.05 15.94 5.63
CA ARG A 132 -4.65 16.14 5.25
C ARG A 132 -4.19 15.13 4.21
N THR A 133 -4.65 13.88 4.31
CA THR A 133 -4.33 12.84 3.32
C THR A 133 -4.89 13.20 1.96
N LEU A 134 -6.17 13.57 1.88
CA LEU A 134 -6.79 13.99 0.62
C LEU A 134 -6.11 15.23 0.03
N GLN A 135 -5.77 16.21 0.87
CA GLN A 135 -5.03 17.40 0.45
C GLN A 135 -3.65 17.06 -0.10
N ARG A 136 -2.89 16.19 0.57
CA ARG A 136 -1.55 15.74 0.12
C ARG A 136 -1.62 14.99 -1.21
N LEU A 137 -2.71 14.28 -1.46
CA LEU A 137 -2.97 13.58 -2.72
C LEU A 137 -3.58 14.49 -3.80
N GLY A 138 -3.79 15.78 -3.52
CA GLY A 138 -4.38 16.72 -4.49
C GLY A 138 -5.86 16.48 -4.79
N ILE A 139 -6.56 15.72 -3.94
CA ILE A 139 -7.95 15.33 -4.15
C ILE A 139 -8.86 16.48 -3.67
N THR A 140 -9.41 17.23 -4.61
CA THR A 140 -10.27 18.40 -4.36
C THR A 140 -11.77 18.12 -4.55
N GLY A 141 -12.11 17.04 -5.25
CA GLY A 141 -13.48 16.63 -5.57
C GLY A 141 -13.91 15.32 -4.91
N VAL A 142 -14.92 14.67 -5.49
CA VAL A 142 -15.35 13.32 -5.09
C VAL A 142 -14.26 12.33 -5.51
N PRO A 143 -13.63 11.59 -4.57
CA PRO A 143 -12.51 10.71 -4.90
C PRO A 143 -12.98 9.50 -5.72
N GLY A 144 -12.22 9.16 -6.76
CA GLY A 144 -12.39 7.93 -7.53
C GLY A 144 -11.78 6.71 -6.84
N ALA A 145 -11.95 5.52 -7.42
CA ALA A 145 -11.37 4.28 -6.87
C ALA A 145 -9.83 4.36 -6.65
N PRO A 146 -9.03 4.87 -7.62
CA PRO A 146 -7.58 5.08 -7.45
C PRO A 146 -7.24 5.99 -6.27
N ASP A 147 -7.98 7.09 -6.13
CA ASP A 147 -7.79 8.09 -5.07
C ASP A 147 -8.06 7.50 -3.69
N ILE A 148 -9.15 6.75 -3.54
CA ILE A 148 -9.53 6.11 -2.28
C ILE A 148 -8.50 5.04 -1.90
N TYR A 149 -7.99 4.30 -2.87
CA TYR A 149 -6.92 3.33 -2.61
C TYR A 149 -5.62 4.03 -2.17
N ALA A 150 -5.20 5.10 -2.86
CA ALA A 150 -4.03 5.86 -2.45
C ALA A 150 -4.21 6.44 -1.03
N ALA A 151 -5.40 6.95 -0.72
CA ALA A 151 -5.74 7.45 0.62
C ALA A 151 -5.74 6.32 1.67
N SER A 152 -6.26 5.13 1.36
CA SER A 152 -6.28 4.01 2.31
C SER A 152 -4.87 3.52 2.64
N ARG A 153 -4.01 3.42 1.61
CA ARG A 153 -2.57 3.14 1.77
C ARG A 153 -1.89 4.18 2.66
N ASP A 154 -2.09 5.47 2.36
CA ASP A 154 -1.48 6.59 3.09
C ASP A 154 -1.92 6.73 4.56
N MET A 155 -3.11 6.22 4.90
CA MET A 155 -3.62 6.13 6.28
C MET A 155 -3.32 4.78 6.96
N ALA A 156 -2.73 3.83 6.21
CA ALA A 156 -2.50 2.45 6.62
C ALA A 156 -3.77 1.74 7.14
N VAL A 157 -4.87 1.88 6.40
CA VAL A 157 -6.16 1.20 6.61
C VAL A 157 -6.53 0.36 5.39
N SER A 158 -7.48 -0.56 5.53
CA SER A 158 -7.97 -1.31 4.37
C SER A 158 -8.76 -0.40 3.43
N TYR A 159 -8.83 -0.77 2.14
CA TYR A 159 -9.63 -0.05 1.14
C TYR A 159 -11.10 0.08 1.57
N THR A 160 -11.68 -1.01 2.07
CA THR A 160 -13.05 -1.03 2.60
C THR A 160 -13.19 -0.09 3.79
N ALA A 161 -12.25 -0.09 4.75
CA ALA A 161 -12.30 0.84 5.87
C ALA A 161 -12.28 2.31 5.41
N ALA A 162 -11.44 2.63 4.42
CA ALA A 162 -11.38 3.97 3.84
C ALA A 162 -12.70 4.38 3.18
N LEU A 163 -13.33 3.50 2.40
CA LEU A 163 -14.65 3.75 1.80
C LEU A 163 -15.69 4.14 2.86
N TRP A 164 -15.83 3.30 3.89
CA TRP A 164 -16.80 3.52 4.97
C TRP A 164 -16.49 4.77 5.79
N GLY A 165 -15.23 5.02 6.10
CA GLY A 165 -14.83 6.23 6.84
C GLY A 165 -15.00 7.52 6.03
N LEU A 166 -14.73 7.50 4.72
CA LEU A 166 -15.03 8.64 3.84
C LEU A 166 -16.52 8.92 3.74
N ALA A 167 -17.36 7.89 3.64
CA ALA A 167 -18.81 8.03 3.64
C ALA A 167 -19.32 8.58 4.99
N GLN A 168 -18.77 8.12 6.11
CA GLN A 168 -19.12 8.64 7.43
C GLN A 168 -18.76 10.12 7.59
N LEU A 169 -17.66 10.56 6.98
CA LEU A 169 -17.26 11.96 6.91
C LEU A 169 -17.98 12.76 5.81
N LYS A 170 -18.97 12.17 5.14
CA LYS A 170 -19.76 12.78 4.05
C LYS A 170 -18.91 13.22 2.84
N LYS A 171 -17.78 12.56 2.62
CA LYS A 171 -16.89 12.78 1.47
C LYS A 171 -17.19 11.85 0.29
N LEU A 172 -18.00 10.83 0.53
CA LEU A 172 -18.40 9.84 -0.45
C LEU A 172 -19.90 9.56 -0.30
N ASP A 173 -20.63 9.51 -1.40
CA ASP A 173 -22.04 9.11 -1.40
C ASP A 173 -22.20 7.59 -1.19
N PHE A 174 -23.31 7.19 -0.59
CA PHE A 174 -23.57 5.79 -0.26
C PHE A 174 -23.79 4.91 -1.51
N GLY A 175 -24.38 5.45 -2.57
CA GLY A 175 -24.55 4.74 -3.85
C GLY A 175 -23.19 4.46 -4.50
N LEU A 176 -22.32 5.47 -4.54
CA LEU A 176 -20.96 5.32 -5.05
C LEU A 176 -20.12 4.35 -4.17
N LEU A 177 -20.26 4.43 -2.84
CA LEU A 177 -19.61 3.49 -1.92
C LEU A 177 -19.94 2.04 -2.29
N ARG A 178 -21.22 1.71 -2.51
CA ARG A 178 -21.64 0.34 -2.84
C ARG A 178 -21.08 -0.14 -4.18
N ALA A 179 -21.02 0.75 -5.18
CA ALA A 179 -20.40 0.43 -6.46
C ALA A 179 -18.90 0.14 -6.30
N LEU A 180 -18.18 0.98 -5.55
CA LEU A 180 -16.75 0.84 -5.32
C LEU A 180 -16.40 -0.37 -4.44
N GLU A 181 -17.20 -0.65 -3.41
CA GLU A 181 -17.08 -1.84 -2.56
C GLU A 181 -17.18 -3.12 -3.39
N LYS A 182 -18.12 -3.17 -4.34
CA LYS A 182 -18.27 -4.31 -5.27
C LYS A 182 -17.08 -4.46 -6.22
N SER A 183 -16.51 -3.36 -6.72
CA SER A 183 -15.32 -3.40 -7.58
C SER A 183 -14.05 -3.86 -6.85
N GLY A 184 -13.98 -3.57 -5.55
CA GLY A 184 -12.89 -3.97 -4.67
C GLY A 184 -11.56 -3.27 -4.92
N ALA A 185 -10.61 -3.48 -4.01
CA ALA A 185 -9.29 -2.84 -4.06
C ALA A 185 -8.45 -3.27 -5.27
N LYS A 186 -8.65 -4.51 -5.76
CA LYS A 186 -7.92 -5.03 -6.91
C LYS A 186 -8.16 -4.17 -8.16
N SER A 187 -9.43 -3.85 -8.45
CA SER A 187 -9.76 -3.01 -9.60
C SER A 187 -9.14 -1.61 -9.49
N ALA A 188 -9.07 -1.04 -8.28
CA ALA A 188 -8.42 0.25 -8.06
C ALA A 188 -6.89 0.18 -8.29
N LYS A 189 -6.24 -0.90 -7.84
CA LYS A 189 -4.81 -1.14 -8.10
C LYS A 189 -4.53 -1.34 -9.60
N ASP A 190 -5.33 -2.15 -10.27
CA ASP A 190 -5.15 -2.45 -11.68
C ASP A 190 -5.35 -1.18 -12.54
N ALA A 191 -6.29 -0.31 -12.15
CA ALA A 191 -6.47 1.00 -12.77
C ALA A 191 -5.27 1.94 -12.56
N LEU A 192 -4.63 1.92 -11.38
CA LEU A 192 -3.41 2.70 -11.12
C LEU A 192 -2.20 2.17 -11.90
N ARG A 193 -2.09 0.86 -12.05
CA ARG A 193 -0.99 0.20 -12.78
C ARG A 193 -1.11 0.31 -14.30
N GLY A 194 -2.34 0.44 -14.82
CA GLY A 194 -2.61 0.24 -16.25
C GLY A 194 -2.54 -1.23 -16.69
N GLY A 195 -2.58 -2.19 -15.76
CA GLY A 195 -2.39 -3.63 -16.03
C GLY A 195 -2.38 -4.50 -14.76
N PRO A 196 -2.19 -5.83 -14.91
CA PRO A 196 -2.10 -6.75 -13.76
C PRO A 196 -0.83 -6.50 -12.92
N ALA A 197 -0.82 -7.02 -11.69
CA ALA A 197 0.36 -6.95 -10.82
C ALA A 197 1.59 -7.58 -11.47
N VAL A 198 2.75 -6.94 -11.31
CA VAL A 198 4.01 -7.46 -11.88
C VAL A 198 4.65 -8.48 -10.92
N THR A 199 4.41 -8.32 -9.62
CA THR A 199 4.95 -9.22 -8.58
C THR A 199 3.85 -9.75 -7.66
N ASP A 200 3.78 -9.27 -6.42
CA ASP A 200 2.79 -9.69 -5.43
C ASP A 200 1.49 -8.89 -5.62
N ALA A 201 0.36 -9.58 -5.70
CA ALA A 201 -0.96 -8.93 -5.72
C ALA A 201 -1.23 -8.09 -4.44
N ARG A 202 -0.54 -8.41 -3.33
CA ARG A 202 -0.60 -7.66 -2.07
C ARG A 202 0.43 -6.53 -1.97
N ALA A 203 1.29 -6.32 -2.97
CA ALA A 203 2.16 -5.15 -3.05
C ALA A 203 1.31 -3.87 -3.06
N ASP A 204 1.66 -2.89 -2.24
CA ASP A 204 1.08 -1.56 -2.40
C ASP A 204 1.69 -0.89 -3.64
N VAL A 205 0.96 0.05 -4.23
CA VAL A 205 1.30 0.65 -5.54
C VAL A 205 1.53 2.13 -5.30
N TRP A 206 2.67 2.66 -5.73
CA TRP A 206 3.10 4.04 -5.57
C TRP A 206 3.32 4.66 -6.93
N ILE A 207 2.52 5.67 -7.30
CA ILE A 207 2.72 6.43 -8.52
C ILE A 207 3.57 7.66 -8.20
N VAL A 208 4.66 7.84 -8.93
CA VAL A 208 5.58 8.97 -8.83
C VAL A 208 5.62 9.65 -10.19
N ASP A 209 4.75 10.63 -10.38
CA ASP A 209 4.72 11.46 -11.57
C ASP A 209 5.87 12.50 -11.54
N ASN A 210 5.96 13.31 -12.59
CA ASN A 210 6.98 14.36 -12.76
C ASN A 210 6.83 15.58 -11.81
N THR A 211 6.01 15.47 -10.76
CA THR A 211 5.66 16.56 -9.84
C THR A 211 6.41 16.39 -8.52
N ASP A 212 7.51 17.13 -8.29
CA ASP A 212 8.25 17.44 -7.04
C ASP A 212 8.47 16.35 -5.94
N ARG A 213 8.02 15.12 -6.15
CA ARG A 213 8.07 14.05 -5.16
C ARG A 213 9.37 13.28 -5.34
N ASP A 214 10.40 13.78 -4.69
CA ASP A 214 11.75 13.19 -4.73
C ASP A 214 11.96 12.10 -3.68
N ALA A 215 10.94 11.79 -2.87
CA ALA A 215 10.99 10.75 -1.85
C ALA A 215 9.70 9.92 -1.75
N VAL A 216 9.85 8.61 -1.57
CA VAL A 216 8.77 7.65 -1.29
C VAL A 216 9.11 6.81 -0.08
N HIS A 217 8.17 6.72 0.86
CA HIS A 217 8.23 5.80 2.00
C HIS A 217 7.29 4.64 1.73
N CYS A 218 7.83 3.45 1.49
CA CYS A 218 7.06 2.25 1.14
C CYS A 218 7.46 1.05 1.99
N ARG A 219 6.83 -0.10 1.75
CA ARG A 219 7.25 -1.38 2.33
C ARG A 219 8.09 -2.17 1.34
N VAL A 220 8.90 -3.07 1.88
CA VAL A 220 9.58 -4.11 1.09
C VAL A 220 8.55 -4.88 0.27
N GLY A 221 8.82 -5.01 -1.04
CA GLY A 221 7.96 -5.67 -2.02
C GLY A 221 6.83 -4.80 -2.58
N ASP A 222 6.75 -3.52 -2.25
CA ASP A 222 5.80 -2.60 -2.90
C ASP A 222 6.27 -2.22 -4.31
N GLU A 223 5.33 -1.84 -5.17
CA GLU A 223 5.60 -1.43 -6.55
C GLU A 223 5.62 0.10 -6.65
N ILE A 224 6.72 0.66 -7.15
CA ILE A 224 6.90 2.10 -7.36
C ILE A 224 6.97 2.35 -8.86
N HIS A 225 5.97 3.03 -9.39
CA HIS A 225 5.81 3.37 -10.81
C HIS A 225 6.28 4.80 -11.02
N LEU A 226 7.42 4.97 -11.68
CA LEU A 226 7.96 6.24 -12.10
C LEU A 226 7.38 6.60 -13.47
N HIS A 227 6.59 7.66 -13.54
CA HIS A 227 6.06 8.17 -14.79
C HIS A 227 6.90 9.37 -15.25
N LEU A 228 7.62 9.20 -16.35
CA LEU A 228 8.54 10.18 -16.90
C LEU A 228 8.06 10.61 -18.29
N PRO A 229 7.81 11.89 -18.54
CA PRO A 229 7.48 12.37 -19.88
C PRO A 229 8.61 12.01 -20.85
N GLU A 230 8.26 11.35 -21.96
CA GLU A 230 9.23 10.91 -22.96
C GLU A 230 8.68 11.20 -24.35
N ASP A 231 9.44 11.97 -25.13
CA ASP A 231 9.13 12.25 -26.53
C ASP A 231 10.18 11.59 -27.40
N LEU A 232 9.84 10.41 -27.92
CA LEU A 232 10.74 9.60 -28.74
C LEU A 232 11.11 10.28 -30.06
N SER A 233 10.34 11.27 -30.53
CA SER A 233 10.67 12.04 -31.73
C SER A 233 11.91 12.93 -31.56
N THR A 234 12.28 13.24 -30.30
CA THR A 234 13.49 14.01 -29.97
C THR A 234 14.76 13.18 -30.00
N GLY A 235 14.64 11.85 -30.17
CA GLY A 235 15.77 10.91 -30.08
C GLY A 235 16.30 10.70 -28.66
N HIS A 236 15.71 11.32 -27.64
CA HIS A 236 16.09 11.17 -26.24
C HIS A 236 15.21 10.14 -25.53
N THR A 237 15.82 9.40 -24.60
CA THR A 237 15.15 8.34 -23.85
C THR A 237 15.65 8.28 -22.40
N TRP A 238 14.78 7.95 -21.46
CA TRP A 238 15.15 7.87 -20.04
C TRP A 238 15.90 6.58 -19.72
N THR A 239 17.11 6.67 -19.19
CA THR A 239 17.89 5.49 -18.80
C THR A 239 18.07 5.45 -17.29
N ILE A 240 17.99 4.26 -16.69
CA ILE A 240 18.32 4.08 -15.28
C ILE A 240 19.84 4.11 -15.15
N ASP A 241 20.36 4.99 -14.31
CA ASP A 241 21.78 5.01 -14.01
C ASP A 241 22.07 3.82 -13.08
N HIS A 242 22.74 2.80 -13.61
CA HIS A 242 23.17 1.66 -12.83
C HIS A 242 24.43 2.03 -12.03
N ASP A 243 24.30 2.14 -10.71
CA ASP A 243 25.46 2.01 -9.82
C ASP A 243 25.88 0.53 -9.91
N THR A 244 26.99 0.26 -10.61
CA THR A 244 27.42 -1.08 -11.03
C THR A 244 27.63 -2.03 -9.84
N GLU A 245 26.75 -3.00 -9.63
CA GLU A 245 27.08 -4.25 -8.94
C GLU A 245 26.96 -5.41 -9.93
N PRO A 246 27.96 -6.30 -10.02
CA PRO A 246 27.86 -7.49 -10.86
C PRO A 246 26.71 -8.36 -10.37
N ALA A 247 25.90 -8.89 -11.30
CA ALA A 247 24.90 -9.88 -10.98
C ALA A 247 25.57 -11.05 -10.22
N PRO A 248 24.97 -11.58 -9.14
CA PRO A 248 25.51 -12.77 -8.51
C PRO A 248 25.55 -13.88 -9.56
N ALA A 249 26.65 -14.63 -9.58
CA ALA A 249 26.77 -15.84 -10.40
C ALA A 249 25.52 -16.70 -10.19
N PRO A 250 24.96 -17.33 -11.25
CA PRO A 250 23.77 -18.15 -11.11
C PRO A 250 24.00 -19.15 -9.97
N SER A 251 23.21 -19.02 -8.91
CA SER A 251 23.22 -20.01 -7.84
C SER A 251 22.92 -21.35 -8.47
N ALA A 252 23.78 -22.33 -8.19
CA ALA A 252 23.77 -23.66 -8.80
C ALA A 252 22.34 -24.17 -8.96
N LEU A 253 22.03 -24.69 -10.15
CA LEU A 253 20.78 -25.36 -10.52
C LEU A 253 20.22 -26.17 -9.34
N GLY A 254 19.28 -25.58 -8.60
CA GLY A 254 18.58 -26.28 -7.52
C GLY A 254 17.68 -27.33 -8.15
N MET A 255 17.85 -28.59 -7.76
CA MET A 255 16.90 -29.64 -8.13
C MET A 255 15.70 -29.57 -7.19
N HIS A 256 14.50 -29.45 -7.76
CA HIS A 256 13.26 -29.53 -6.99
C HIS A 256 12.71 -30.97 -7.05
N LEU A 257 12.43 -31.54 -5.87
CA LEU A 257 11.60 -32.73 -5.77
C LEU A 257 10.16 -32.33 -6.08
N GLN A 258 9.60 -32.91 -7.13
CA GLN A 258 8.22 -32.71 -7.53
C GLN A 258 7.50 -34.04 -7.43
N TRP A 259 6.51 -34.11 -6.54
CA TRP A 259 5.63 -35.27 -6.40
C TRP A 259 4.54 -35.20 -7.47
N ASP A 260 4.30 -36.30 -8.18
CA ASP A 260 3.40 -36.37 -9.34
C ASP A 260 1.90 -36.50 -8.97
N GLY A 261 1.58 -36.45 -7.68
CA GLY A 261 0.23 -36.67 -7.15
C GLY A 261 -0.16 -38.14 -7.04
N GLY A 262 0.76 -39.08 -7.30
CA GLY A 262 0.59 -40.52 -7.16
C GLY A 262 1.67 -41.14 -6.26
N THR A 263 2.37 -42.18 -6.74
CA THR A 263 3.47 -42.83 -5.99
C THR A 263 4.86 -42.41 -6.46
N GLY A 264 4.97 -41.50 -7.43
CA GLY A 264 6.24 -41.11 -8.06
C GLY A 264 6.82 -39.80 -7.53
N LEU A 265 8.13 -39.78 -7.31
CA LEU A 265 8.92 -38.57 -7.05
C LEU A 265 9.79 -38.26 -8.26
N GLY A 266 9.52 -37.13 -8.90
CA GLY A 266 10.30 -36.58 -10.00
C GLY A 266 11.28 -35.51 -9.52
N MET A 267 12.30 -35.26 -10.33
CA MET A 267 13.40 -34.35 -10.03
C MET A 267 13.53 -33.39 -11.22
N THR A 268 13.11 -32.13 -11.05
CA THR A 268 13.17 -31.13 -12.12
C THR A 268 14.20 -30.04 -11.80
N PRO A 269 15.02 -29.60 -12.78
CA PRO A 269 15.88 -28.45 -12.58
C PRO A 269 15.01 -27.20 -12.39
N ALA A 270 15.27 -26.42 -11.34
CA ALA A 270 14.65 -25.12 -11.16
C ALA A 270 14.92 -24.26 -12.40
N ALA A 271 13.86 -23.70 -12.99
CA ALA A 271 14.01 -22.73 -14.08
C ALA A 271 14.90 -21.58 -13.60
N PRO A 272 15.88 -21.12 -14.41
CA PRO A 272 16.71 -19.99 -14.02
C PRO A 272 15.81 -18.79 -13.75
N ALA A 273 15.86 -18.26 -12.53
CA ALA A 273 15.23 -16.98 -12.23
C ALA A 273 15.83 -15.94 -13.19
N ALA A 274 14.98 -15.20 -13.90
CA ALA A 274 15.42 -14.15 -14.81
C ALA A 274 16.40 -13.23 -14.09
N VAL A 275 17.61 -13.05 -14.63
CA VAL A 275 18.62 -12.14 -14.09
C VAL A 275 18.08 -10.71 -14.26
N ARG A 276 17.51 -10.16 -13.19
CA ARG A 276 17.02 -8.78 -13.17
C ARG A 276 18.19 -7.85 -12.87
N PRO A 277 18.40 -6.76 -13.63
CA PRO A 277 19.41 -5.77 -13.28
C PRO A 277 19.09 -5.20 -11.89
N ARG A 278 20.09 -5.20 -11.00
CA ARG A 278 19.98 -4.72 -9.63
C ARG A 278 20.59 -3.32 -9.54
N SER A 279 19.89 -2.40 -8.89
CA SER A 279 20.50 -1.16 -8.40
C SER A 279 20.26 -1.07 -6.90
N ALA A 280 21.33 -1.13 -6.11
CA ALA A 280 21.35 -0.73 -4.70
C ALA A 280 20.10 -1.13 -3.87
N GLY A 281 19.71 -2.41 -3.85
CA GLY A 281 18.56 -2.89 -3.06
C GLY A 281 17.17 -2.79 -3.70
N LEU A 282 17.08 -2.37 -4.97
CA LEU A 282 15.86 -2.28 -5.77
C LEU A 282 15.90 -3.23 -6.98
N ASP A 283 14.77 -3.87 -7.25
CA ASP A 283 14.54 -4.68 -8.45
C ASP A 283 13.79 -3.84 -9.50
N ILE A 284 14.29 -3.79 -10.72
CA ILE A 284 13.56 -3.22 -11.86
C ILE A 284 12.59 -4.30 -12.37
N LEU A 285 11.30 -4.03 -12.24
CA LEU A 285 10.23 -4.95 -12.58
C LEU A 285 9.74 -4.77 -14.01
N THR A 286 9.69 -3.53 -14.48
CA THR A 286 9.19 -3.17 -15.82
C THR A 286 9.81 -1.85 -16.26
N ASP A 287 10.07 -1.71 -17.55
CA ASP A 287 10.54 -0.48 -18.19
C ASP A 287 9.90 -0.42 -19.59
N ILE A 288 8.88 0.43 -19.76
CA ILE A 288 8.11 0.52 -21.01
C ILE A 288 7.84 1.98 -21.39
N HIS A 289 7.81 2.26 -22.70
CA HIS A 289 7.25 3.49 -23.23
C HIS A 289 5.75 3.30 -23.50
N GLN A 290 4.91 4.14 -22.91
CA GLN A 290 3.49 4.21 -23.18
C GLN A 290 3.19 5.46 -24.04
N PRO A 291 2.78 5.32 -25.31
CA PRO A 291 2.45 6.46 -26.15
C PRO A 291 1.22 7.21 -25.59
N ALA A 292 1.16 8.52 -25.78
CA ALA A 292 -0.05 9.27 -25.40
C ALA A 292 -1.27 8.70 -26.13
N THR A 293 -2.36 8.48 -25.39
CA THR A 293 -3.62 8.04 -25.98
C THR A 293 -4.13 9.13 -26.92
N ARG A 294 -3.89 8.99 -28.22
CA ARG A 294 -4.47 9.88 -29.22
C ARG A 294 -5.99 9.67 -29.18
N PRO A 295 -6.83 10.72 -29.09
CA PRO A 295 -8.24 10.54 -29.38
C PRO A 295 -8.32 9.93 -30.79
N GLN A 296 -8.99 8.77 -30.89
CA GLN A 296 -9.16 8.08 -32.15
C GLN A 296 -9.83 9.07 -33.11
N PRO A 297 -9.21 9.44 -34.25
CA PRO A 297 -9.87 10.33 -35.19
C PRO A 297 -11.18 9.66 -35.59
N ALA A 298 -12.28 10.42 -35.53
CA ALA A 298 -13.54 9.97 -36.09
C ALA A 298 -13.27 9.50 -37.52
N ALA A 299 -13.75 8.31 -37.86
CA ALA A 299 -13.52 7.72 -39.17
C ALA A 299 -13.90 8.73 -40.27
N GLY A 300 -12.89 9.23 -40.98
CA GLY A 300 -13.07 10.09 -42.14
C GLY A 300 -12.55 11.52 -41.96
N THR A 301 -11.24 11.70 -42.10
CA THR A 301 -10.66 12.87 -42.78
C THR A 301 -9.24 12.52 -43.21
N GLN A 302 -9.07 12.33 -44.52
CA GLN A 302 -7.76 12.37 -45.16
C GLN A 302 -7.34 13.83 -45.22
N ASP A 303 -6.21 14.18 -44.62
CA ASP A 303 -5.52 15.44 -44.91
C ASP A 303 -4.06 15.12 -45.24
N TYR A 304 -3.72 15.37 -46.50
CA TYR A 304 -2.37 15.32 -47.02
C TYR A 304 -1.62 16.61 -46.66
N SER A 305 -0.32 16.50 -46.33
CA SER A 305 0.79 17.27 -46.91
C SER A 305 1.92 17.54 -45.90
N LEU A 306 3.16 17.23 -46.31
CA LEU A 306 4.17 18.25 -46.55
C LEU A 306 5.27 17.65 -47.44
N PHE A 307 5.56 18.28 -48.57
CA PHE A 307 6.47 17.87 -49.65
C PHE A 307 5.84 17.03 -50.77
N ASP A 308 4.88 17.67 -51.46
CA ASP A 308 4.87 17.62 -52.93
C ASP A 308 6.26 18.08 -53.43
N LEU A 309 7.11 17.12 -53.78
CA LEU A 309 8.25 17.34 -54.65
C LEU A 309 8.12 16.40 -55.84
N ASP A 310 7.91 17.07 -56.96
CA ASP A 310 7.68 16.58 -58.31
C ASP A 310 8.49 15.35 -58.76
N SER A 311 7.77 14.51 -59.49
CA SER A 311 8.23 13.77 -60.68
C SER A 311 9.12 12.53 -60.52
N ALA A 312 8.58 11.44 -61.07
CA ALA A 312 9.24 10.29 -61.69
C ALA A 312 9.67 9.11 -60.78
N GLY A 313 9.00 7.98 -61.02
CA GLY A 313 9.68 6.70 -61.21
C GLY A 313 10.03 5.88 -59.97
N GLU A 314 9.45 4.69 -59.92
CA GLU A 314 9.92 3.46 -59.28
C GLU A 314 9.70 3.28 -57.77
N ASP A 315 8.93 2.21 -57.49
CA ASP A 315 8.93 1.34 -56.32
C ASP A 315 9.51 1.90 -55.03
N ARG A 316 8.64 2.37 -54.13
CA ARG A 316 8.93 2.27 -52.70
C ARG A 316 7.67 2.03 -51.85
N ASP A 317 7.53 0.81 -51.37
CA ASP A 317 6.84 0.50 -50.10
C ASP A 317 7.58 1.25 -48.98
N PHE A 318 7.13 2.46 -48.65
CA PHE A 318 7.46 3.08 -47.36
C PHE A 318 6.23 2.92 -46.49
N ASP A 319 6.23 1.86 -45.71
CA ASP A 319 5.38 1.72 -44.52
C ASP A 319 5.34 3.08 -43.80
N ASP A 320 4.13 3.54 -43.50
CA ASP A 320 3.83 4.74 -42.71
C ASP A 320 4.82 4.90 -41.56
N PHE A 321 5.80 5.79 -41.74
CA PHE A 321 6.73 6.18 -40.67
C PHE A 321 5.96 7.10 -39.71
N ILE A 322 5.08 6.50 -38.91
CA ILE A 322 4.43 7.18 -37.80
C ILE A 322 5.54 7.60 -36.84
N LEU A 323 5.88 8.89 -36.85
CA LEU A 323 6.78 9.46 -35.85
C LEU A 323 6.27 9.05 -34.46
N PRO A 324 7.13 8.47 -33.60
CA PRO A 324 6.68 7.99 -32.31
C PRO A 324 6.16 9.18 -31.51
N ALA A 325 4.88 9.10 -31.13
CA ALA A 325 4.19 10.19 -30.48
C ALA A 325 4.81 10.51 -29.11
N PRO A 326 4.69 11.76 -28.61
CA PRO A 326 4.99 12.05 -27.22
C PRO A 326 4.20 11.10 -26.31
N GLY A 327 4.83 10.64 -25.24
CA GLY A 327 4.29 9.63 -24.35
C GLY A 327 4.88 9.72 -22.94
N ILE A 328 4.71 8.65 -22.19
CA ILE A 328 5.19 8.50 -20.82
C ILE A 328 6.01 7.22 -20.77
N ARG A 329 7.25 7.32 -20.31
CA ARG A 329 8.03 6.16 -19.91
C ARG A 329 7.66 5.76 -18.49
N ILE A 330 7.31 4.50 -18.31
CA ILE A 330 6.93 3.90 -17.04
C ILE A 330 8.04 2.95 -16.61
N ILE A 331 8.74 3.32 -15.55
CA ILE A 331 9.75 2.47 -14.91
C ILE A 331 9.20 2.00 -13.57
N VAL A 332 9.06 0.69 -13.39
CA VAL A 332 8.56 0.09 -12.16
C VAL A 332 9.71 -0.51 -11.38
N VAL A 333 9.91 -0.04 -10.14
CA VAL A 333 10.93 -0.56 -9.22
C VAL A 333 10.29 -1.10 -7.94
N SER A 334 10.94 -2.06 -7.30
CA SER A 334 10.49 -2.61 -6.01
C SER A 334 11.66 -2.88 -5.05
N PRO A 335 11.59 -2.43 -3.79
CA PRO A 335 12.64 -2.71 -2.81
C PRO A 335 12.57 -4.15 -2.31
N HIS A 336 13.70 -4.84 -2.31
CA HIS A 336 13.82 -6.21 -1.77
C HIS A 336 14.49 -6.25 -0.38
N THR A 337 15.00 -5.11 0.11
CA THR A 337 15.56 -4.95 1.46
C THR A 337 14.98 -3.72 2.15
N THR A 338 15.06 -3.69 3.48
CA THR A 338 14.73 -2.49 4.27
C THR A 338 15.89 -1.51 4.25
N GLY A 339 15.61 -0.21 4.17
CA GLY A 339 16.64 0.83 4.17
C GLY A 339 16.32 1.98 3.24
N GLU A 340 17.32 2.82 2.98
CA GLU A 340 17.25 3.88 1.99
C GLU A 340 17.92 3.45 0.69
N HIS A 341 17.20 3.61 -0.40
CA HIS A 341 17.63 3.28 -1.75
C HIS A 341 17.48 4.51 -2.64
N THR A 342 18.35 4.66 -3.63
CA THR A 342 18.25 5.78 -4.58
C THR A 342 18.11 5.24 -5.99
N VAL A 343 17.09 5.70 -6.71
CA VAL A 343 16.98 5.51 -8.16
C VAL A 343 17.41 6.82 -8.83
N ARG A 344 18.37 6.74 -9.74
CA ARG A 344 18.72 7.84 -10.63
C ARG A 344 18.31 7.47 -12.05
N VAL A 345 17.62 8.37 -12.73
CA VAL A 345 17.25 8.25 -14.14
C VAL A 345 17.75 9.47 -14.88
N SER A 346 18.28 9.25 -16.08
CA SER A 346 18.94 10.26 -16.89
C SER A 346 18.39 10.20 -18.32
N LEU A 347 17.91 11.33 -18.83
CA LEU A 347 17.44 11.50 -20.20
C LEU A 347 18.65 11.73 -21.10
N ARG A 348 18.92 10.77 -21.99
CA ARG A 348 20.07 10.80 -22.92
C ARG A 348 19.61 10.48 -24.33
N PRO A 349 20.36 10.86 -25.38
CA PRO A 349 20.17 10.32 -26.72
C PRO A 349 20.15 8.79 -26.67
N ALA A 350 19.17 8.17 -27.33
CA ALA A 350 18.96 6.73 -27.30
C ALA A 350 20.17 5.92 -27.81
N TRP A 351 21.00 6.54 -28.66
CA TRP A 351 22.21 5.95 -29.24
C TRP A 351 23.49 6.22 -28.44
N ASP A 352 23.47 7.07 -27.41
CA ASP A 352 24.65 7.41 -26.62
C ASP A 352 24.32 7.58 -25.13
N THR A 353 24.45 6.48 -24.39
CA THR A 353 24.24 6.42 -22.94
C THR A 353 25.38 7.03 -22.12
N THR A 354 26.47 7.44 -22.76
CA THR A 354 27.66 8.04 -22.10
C THR A 354 27.68 9.56 -22.19
N SER A 355 26.84 10.13 -23.05
CA SER A 355 26.68 11.58 -23.18
C SER A 355 26.19 12.26 -21.90
N GLU A 356 26.46 13.57 -21.80
CA GLU A 356 25.87 14.39 -20.75
C GLU A 356 24.34 14.37 -20.88
N PRO A 357 23.63 14.07 -19.78
CA PRO A 357 22.18 13.92 -19.81
C PRO A 357 21.49 15.27 -19.97
N ALA A 358 20.50 15.31 -20.87
CA ALA A 358 19.66 16.48 -21.10
C ALA A 358 18.78 16.81 -19.88
N ALA A 359 18.43 15.80 -19.09
CA ALA A 359 17.76 15.94 -17.80
C ALA A 359 18.13 14.77 -16.88
N GLN A 360 18.15 15.00 -15.57
CA GLN A 360 18.34 13.96 -14.58
C GLN A 360 17.28 14.05 -13.49
N ARG A 361 16.90 12.90 -12.95
CA ARG A 361 15.98 12.81 -11.82
C ARG A 361 16.50 11.80 -10.81
N ARG A 362 16.33 12.14 -9.53
CA ARG A 362 16.70 11.29 -8.40
C ARG A 362 15.47 11.04 -7.55
N LEU A 363 15.18 9.77 -7.27
CA LEU A 363 14.15 9.36 -6.33
C LEU A 363 14.81 8.66 -5.14
N LEU A 364 14.54 9.16 -3.92
CA LEU A 364 14.85 8.47 -2.67
C LEU A 364 13.71 7.52 -2.29
N VAL A 365 14.01 6.26 -2.07
CA VAL A 365 13.06 5.23 -1.65
C VAL A 365 13.46 4.73 -0.27
N THR A 366 12.65 5.01 0.75
CA THR A 366 12.82 4.46 2.09
C THR A 366 11.88 3.28 2.28
N ALA A 367 12.42 2.07 2.34
CA ALA A 367 11.67 0.83 2.48
C ALA A 367 11.66 0.35 3.95
N GLY A 368 10.46 0.29 4.54
CA GLY A 368 10.24 -0.31 5.85
C GLY A 368 9.81 -1.78 5.77
N PRO A 369 9.83 -2.52 6.90
CA PRO A 369 9.33 -3.89 6.93
C PRO A 369 7.82 -3.94 6.67
N ARG A 370 7.35 -5.04 6.08
CA ARG A 370 5.91 -5.26 5.80
C ARG A 370 5.07 -5.53 7.06
N LYS A 371 5.70 -5.96 8.15
CA LYS A 371 5.10 -6.09 9.48
C LYS A 371 6.04 -5.43 10.49
N THR A 372 5.46 -4.61 11.38
CA THR A 372 6.19 -3.90 12.43
C THR A 372 6.24 -4.68 13.75
N LEU A 373 5.29 -5.59 13.96
CA LEU A 373 5.24 -6.50 15.10
C LEU A 373 5.95 -7.83 14.79
N PRO A 374 6.54 -8.50 15.80
CA PRO A 374 7.17 -9.80 15.60
C PRO A 374 6.15 -10.88 15.20
N GLU A 375 6.63 -12.00 14.69
CA GLU A 375 5.76 -13.16 14.40
C GLU A 375 5.18 -13.78 15.68
N GLN A 376 5.94 -13.74 16.77
CA GLN A 376 5.50 -14.19 18.08
C GLN A 376 6.21 -13.40 19.18
N GLY A 377 5.47 -13.08 20.24
CA GLY A 377 6.00 -12.45 21.46
C GLY A 377 5.54 -11.01 21.66
N LEU A 378 6.21 -10.32 22.58
CA LEU A 378 5.89 -8.94 22.96
C LEU A 378 6.31 -7.94 21.88
N ALA A 379 5.59 -6.83 21.80
CA ALA A 379 5.93 -5.74 20.90
C ALA A 379 7.31 -5.11 21.26
N PRO A 380 8.10 -4.63 20.29
CA PRO A 380 9.52 -4.31 20.48
C PRO A 380 9.83 -3.33 21.63
N ARG A 381 9.08 -2.23 21.75
CA ARG A 381 9.28 -1.25 22.83
C ARG A 381 9.13 -1.85 24.23
N GLN A 382 8.29 -2.88 24.38
CA GLN A 382 8.10 -3.57 25.66
C GLN A 382 9.22 -4.57 25.92
N ILE A 383 9.78 -5.19 24.89
CA ILE A 383 10.99 -6.00 24.99
C ILE A 383 12.15 -5.14 25.50
N GLU A 384 12.40 -3.99 24.88
CA GLU A 384 13.46 -3.06 25.27
C GLU A 384 13.32 -2.61 26.73
N ARG A 385 12.11 -2.18 27.12
CA ARG A 385 11.81 -1.81 28.51
C ARG A 385 12.03 -3.00 29.47
N ARG A 386 11.61 -4.21 29.09
CA ARG A 386 11.78 -5.39 29.93
C ARG A 386 13.24 -5.76 30.11
N ILE A 387 14.05 -5.64 29.06
CA ILE A 387 15.50 -5.83 29.12
C ILE A 387 16.11 -4.83 30.11
N GLN A 388 15.69 -3.55 30.07
CA GLN A 388 16.17 -2.52 31.00
C GLN A 388 15.75 -2.81 32.45
N GLU A 389 14.50 -3.22 32.69
CA GLU A 389 14.00 -3.59 34.02
C GLU A 389 14.75 -4.80 34.59
N LEU A 390 15.01 -5.82 33.77
CA LEU A 390 15.78 -7.01 34.17
C LEU A 390 17.26 -6.71 34.39
N ALA A 391 17.84 -5.74 33.67
CA ALA A 391 19.22 -5.30 33.89
C ALA A 391 19.37 -4.42 35.14
N ALA A 392 18.29 -3.82 35.63
CA ALA A 392 18.27 -2.98 36.83
C ALA A 392 17.93 -3.75 38.11
N ALA A 393 17.42 -4.97 38.00
CA ALA A 393 17.13 -5.90 39.09
C ALA A 393 18.31 -6.84 39.35
#